data_AF-A0A0C9W8K7-F1
#
_entry.id   AF-A0A0C9W8K7-F1
#
_cell.length_a   1.000
_cell.length_b   1.000
_cell.length_c   1.000
_cell.angle_alpha   90.00
_cell.angle_beta   90.00
_cell.angle_gamma   90.00
#
_symmetry.space_group_name_H-M   'P 1'
#
loop_
_entity.id
_entity.type
_entity.pdbx_description
1 polymer ?
#
loop_
_entity_poly.entity_id
_entity_poly.type
_entity_poly.pdbx_seq_one_letter_code
_entity_poly.pdbx_strand_id
1 'polypeptide(L)'
;YLAIQLAIAFDVYLDILNRIDQQLKKALNQHTPNWRLLNDCPACFYKLQDEPPLEFEWLVSMDSNNSLKVKYPLAIVDNLLSVYGPNGDCIYNIGCTFVTTLRASSLGLKAAELNLHMMVGSFHGHTHNWRCQLDWHPLYIMGADRTDGEG
;
A
#
# COMPACT_ATOMS: atom_id res chain seq x y z
N TYR A 1 -6.29 -26.26 -30.47
CA TYR A 1 -4.98 -26.26 -31.13
C TYR A 1 -4.40 -24.85 -31.26
N LEU A 2 -5.00 -23.94 -32.05
CA LEU A 2 -4.51 -22.56 -32.21
C LEU A 2 -4.42 -21.75 -30.90
N ALA A 3 -5.42 -21.87 -30.02
CA ALA A 3 -5.41 -21.21 -28.70
C ALA A 3 -4.24 -21.66 -27.79
N ILE A 4 -3.81 -22.92 -27.92
CA ILE A 4 -2.67 -23.46 -27.15
C ILE A 4 -1.36 -22.89 -27.67
N GLN A 5 -1.19 -22.84 -28.99
CA GLN A 5 -0.01 -22.24 -29.61
C GLN A 5 0.10 -20.75 -29.29
N LEU A 6 -1.03 -20.03 -29.27
CA LEU A 6 -1.08 -18.62 -28.88
C LEU A 6 -0.72 -18.43 -27.40
N ALA A 7 -1.27 -19.24 -26.49
CA ALA A 7 -0.96 -19.16 -25.06
C ALA A 7 0.53 -19.41 -24.79
N ILE A 8 1.11 -20.45 -25.39
CA ILE A 8 2.54 -20.74 -25.27
C ILE A 8 3.39 -19.59 -25.80
N ALA A 9 3.05 -19.03 -26.97
CA ALA A 9 3.77 -17.89 -27.53
C ALA A 9 3.68 -16.65 -26.63
N PHE A 10 2.52 -16.42 -26.01
CA PHE A 10 2.31 -15.33 -25.06
C PHE A 10 3.11 -15.53 -23.76
N ASP A 11 3.14 -16.75 -23.21
CA ASP A 11 3.94 -17.07 -22.02
C ASP A 11 5.45 -16.88 -22.29
N VAL A 12 5.94 -17.30 -23.47
CA VAL A 12 7.33 -17.08 -23.89
C VAL A 12 7.62 -15.59 -24.05
N TYR A 13 6.70 -14.82 -24.63
CA TYR A 13 6.84 -13.36 -24.74
C TYR A 13 6.96 -12.70 -23.36
N LEU A 14 6.09 -13.09 -22.40
CA LEU A 14 6.16 -12.60 -21.03
C LEU A 14 7.47 -13.02 -20.33
N ASP A 15 7.96 -14.25 -20.54
CA ASP A 15 9.25 -14.71 -20.00
C ASP A 15 10.43 -13.87 -20.54
N ILE A 16 10.43 -13.55 -21.84
CA ILE A 16 11.45 -12.67 -22.43
C ILE A 16 11.41 -11.29 -21.78
N LEU A 17 10.22 -10.67 -21.66
CA LEU A 17 10.08 -9.37 -21.01
C LEU A 17 10.57 -9.40 -19.56
N ASN A 18 10.19 -10.42 -18.79
CA ASN A 18 10.60 -10.58 -17.40
C ASN A 18 12.12 -10.72 -17.26
N ARG A 19 12.78 -11.47 -18.16
CA ARG A 19 14.23 -11.63 -18.15
C ARG A 19 14.97 -10.34 -18.49
N ILE A 20 14.44 -9.56 -19.43
CA ILE A 20 15.01 -8.24 -19.78
C ILE A 20 14.86 -7.29 -18.59
N ASP A 21 13.68 -7.22 -17.99
CA ASP A 21 13.41 -6.41 -16.80
C ASP A 21 14.33 -6.77 -15.62
N GLN A 22 14.53 -8.08 -15.36
CA GLN A 22 15.46 -8.54 -14.33
C GLN A 22 16.91 -8.12 -14.60
N GLN A 23 17.36 -8.18 -15.85
CA GLN A 23 18.71 -7.73 -16.23
C GLN A 23 18.85 -6.21 -16.08
N LEU A 24 17.84 -5.44 -16.48
CA LEU A 24 17.80 -3.99 -16.29
C LEU A 24 17.86 -3.63 -14.80
N LYS A 25 17.01 -4.25 -13.97
CA LYS A 25 17.03 -4.06 -12.52
C LYS A 25 18.39 -4.38 -11.91
N LYS A 26 19.04 -5.46 -12.35
CA LYS A 26 20.41 -5.77 -11.89
C LYS A 26 21.41 -4.69 -12.29
N ALA A 27 21.40 -4.28 -13.55
CA ALA A 27 22.31 -3.25 -14.08
C ALA A 27 22.11 -1.89 -13.38
N LEU A 28 20.87 -1.56 -13.00
CA LEU A 28 20.52 -0.33 -12.28
C LEU A 28 20.67 -0.45 -10.75
N ASN A 29 21.15 -1.58 -10.22
CA ASN A 29 21.23 -1.87 -8.78
C ASN A 29 19.85 -1.85 -8.05
N GLN A 30 18.78 -2.19 -8.77
CA GLN A 30 17.38 -2.21 -8.33
C GLN A 30 16.84 -3.63 -8.09
N HIS A 31 17.73 -4.61 -7.85
CA HIS A 31 17.39 -6.03 -7.83
C HIS A 31 17.25 -6.62 -6.42
N THR A 32 17.41 -5.81 -5.37
CA THR A 32 17.24 -6.27 -4.00
C THR A 32 15.76 -6.51 -3.67
N PRO A 33 15.45 -7.40 -2.71
CA PRO A 33 14.08 -7.55 -2.22
C PRO A 33 13.51 -6.20 -1.78
N ASN A 34 12.23 -5.96 -2.11
CA ASN A 34 11.50 -4.73 -1.77
C ASN A 34 12.12 -3.43 -2.27
N TRP A 35 13.08 -3.47 -3.21
CA TRP A 35 13.75 -2.27 -3.72
C TRP A 35 12.75 -1.20 -4.17
N ARG A 36 11.72 -1.62 -4.94
CA ARG A 36 10.69 -0.70 -5.41
C ARG A 36 9.97 -0.01 -4.26
N LEU A 37 9.46 -0.77 -3.28
CA LEU A 37 8.77 -0.19 -2.12
C LEU A 37 9.66 0.83 -1.39
N LEU A 38 10.94 0.53 -1.22
CA LEU A 38 11.87 1.43 -0.53
C LEU A 38 12.30 2.66 -1.37
N ASN A 39 12.02 2.68 -2.67
CA ASN A 39 12.56 3.70 -3.60
C ASN A 39 11.53 4.31 -4.56
N ASP A 40 10.25 3.93 -4.51
CA ASP A 40 9.21 4.36 -5.47
C ASP A 40 8.97 5.87 -5.38
N CYS A 41 8.89 6.41 -4.16
CA CYS A 41 8.81 7.84 -3.89
C CYS A 41 9.91 8.27 -2.91
N PRO A 42 11.08 8.74 -3.41
CA PRO A 42 12.14 9.26 -2.54
C PRO A 42 11.66 10.38 -1.62
N ALA A 43 10.78 11.26 -2.09
CA ALA A 43 10.23 12.34 -1.28
C ALA A 43 9.38 11.86 -0.09
N CYS A 44 8.75 10.68 -0.21
CA CYS A 44 7.85 10.12 0.79
C CYS A 44 8.58 9.24 1.80
N PHE A 45 9.69 8.58 1.40
CA PHE A 45 10.36 7.55 2.21
C PHE A 45 11.79 7.91 2.63
N TYR A 46 12.35 9.01 2.14
CA TYR A 46 13.69 9.45 2.52
C TYR A 46 13.65 10.36 3.75
N LYS A 47 14.18 9.89 4.88
CA LYS A 47 14.30 10.69 6.11
C LYS A 47 15.49 11.65 6.01
N LEU A 48 15.26 12.94 6.25
CA LEU A 48 16.32 13.94 6.26
C LEU A 48 17.05 13.98 7.61
N GLN A 49 18.30 14.45 7.60
CA GLN A 49 18.99 14.81 8.84
C GLN A 49 18.21 15.92 9.54
N ASP A 50 17.95 15.76 10.83
CA ASP A 50 17.19 16.68 11.67
C ASP A 50 15.70 16.83 11.27
N GLU A 51 15.13 15.85 10.56
CA GLU A 51 13.70 15.82 10.32
C GLU A 51 12.94 15.66 11.65
N PRO A 52 11.95 16.53 11.94
CA PRO A 52 11.14 16.37 13.14
C PRO A 52 10.38 15.04 13.08
N PRO A 53 10.11 14.41 14.24
CA PRO A 53 9.28 13.21 14.27
C PRO A 53 7.94 13.45 13.58
N LEU A 54 7.62 12.61 12.61
CA LEU A 54 6.31 12.59 11.97
C LEU A 54 5.35 11.75 12.82
N GLU A 55 4.06 12.10 12.77
CA GLU A 55 3.01 11.27 13.39
C GLU A 55 2.97 9.88 12.76
N PHE A 56 3.13 9.82 11.43
CA PHE A 56 3.27 8.58 10.67
C PHE A 56 4.65 8.53 10.03
N GLU A 57 5.35 7.41 10.23
CA GLU A 57 6.67 7.19 9.64
C GLU A 57 6.62 6.88 8.14
N TRP A 58 5.45 6.44 7.66
CA TRP A 58 5.19 6.16 6.25
C TRP A 58 3.70 6.19 5.96
N LEU A 59 3.35 6.59 4.73
CA LEU A 59 1.99 6.70 4.22
C LEU A 59 1.89 5.97 2.88
N VAL A 60 0.88 5.10 2.74
CA VAL A 60 0.63 4.34 1.50
C VAL A 60 -0.84 4.40 1.12
N SER A 61 -1.13 4.77 -0.12
CA SER A 61 -2.47 4.63 -0.70
C SER A 61 -2.63 3.25 -1.33
N MET A 62 -3.72 2.58 -0.98
CA MET A 62 -4.15 1.31 -1.55
C MET A 62 -5.41 1.56 -2.35
N ASP A 63 -5.37 1.29 -3.66
CA ASP A 63 -6.59 1.15 -4.45
C ASP A 63 -6.86 -0.33 -4.71
N SER A 64 -8.09 -0.76 -4.45
CA SER A 64 -8.52 -2.10 -4.79
C SER A 64 -9.44 -2.01 -5.99
N ASN A 65 -8.98 -2.57 -7.11
CA ASN A 65 -9.87 -2.89 -8.20
C ASN A 65 -11.06 -3.75 -7.70
N ASN A 66 -12.15 -3.75 -8.47
CA ASN A 66 -13.45 -4.29 -8.04
C ASN A 66 -13.49 -5.79 -7.73
N SER A 67 -12.44 -6.58 -7.98
CA SER A 67 -12.55 -8.04 -7.95
C SER A 67 -12.22 -8.72 -6.60
N LEU A 68 -11.29 -8.19 -5.78
CA LEU A 68 -10.75 -8.92 -4.62
C LEU A 68 -10.40 -8.01 -3.41
N LYS A 69 -11.41 -7.28 -2.92
CA LYS A 69 -11.34 -6.21 -1.89
C LYS A 69 -10.87 -6.60 -0.48
N VAL A 70 -10.54 -7.85 -0.20
CA VAL A 70 -10.23 -8.28 1.18
C VAL A 70 -8.95 -9.12 1.27
N LYS A 71 -8.79 -10.12 0.40
CA LYS A 71 -7.63 -11.03 0.47
C LYS A 71 -6.31 -10.36 0.08
N TYR A 72 -6.31 -9.59 -1.01
CA TYR A 72 -5.10 -8.90 -1.43
C TYR A 72 -4.71 -7.75 -0.50
N PRO A 73 -5.64 -6.91 -0.03
CA PRO A 73 -5.30 -5.88 0.96
C PRO A 73 -4.64 -6.43 2.23
N LEU A 74 -5.06 -7.61 2.73
CA LEU A 74 -4.38 -8.24 3.88
C LEU A 74 -2.92 -8.62 3.55
N ALA A 75 -2.68 -9.22 2.39
CA ALA A 75 -1.32 -9.57 1.96
C ALA A 75 -0.45 -8.33 1.69
N ILE A 76 -1.06 -7.27 1.16
CA ILE A 76 -0.39 -5.97 0.98
C ILE A 76 0.00 -5.41 2.34
N VAL A 77 -0.93 -5.30 3.29
CA VAL A 77 -0.66 -4.80 4.64
C VAL A 77 0.44 -5.61 5.33
N ASP A 78 0.42 -6.95 5.25
CA ASP A 78 1.49 -7.75 5.85
C ASP A 78 2.87 -7.45 5.27
N ASN A 79 2.94 -7.23 3.95
CA ASN A 79 4.18 -6.85 3.28
C ASN A 79 4.62 -5.44 3.70
N LEU A 80 3.71 -4.46 3.69
CA LEU A 80 4.00 -3.08 4.12
C LEU A 80 4.55 -3.05 5.55
N LEU A 81 3.89 -3.73 6.48
CA LEU A 81 4.32 -3.85 7.88
C LEU A 81 5.70 -4.50 8.01
N SER A 82 6.02 -5.47 7.14
CA SER A 82 7.32 -6.16 7.17
C SER A 82 8.44 -5.32 6.56
N VAL A 83 8.12 -4.41 5.64
CA VAL A 83 9.11 -3.59 4.93
C VAL A 83 9.37 -2.27 5.66
N TYR A 84 8.31 -1.56 6.05
CA TYR A 84 8.41 -0.22 6.61
C TYR A 84 8.36 -0.18 8.14
N GLY A 85 7.79 -1.20 8.78
CA GLY A 85 7.78 -1.33 10.23
C GLY A 85 6.68 -0.48 10.89
N PRO A 86 6.95 0.12 12.07
CA PRO A 86 5.92 0.71 12.92
C PRO A 86 5.40 2.07 12.42
N ASN A 87 4.33 2.54 13.05
CA ASN A 87 3.73 3.88 12.89
C ASN A 87 3.39 4.22 11.44
N GLY A 88 2.89 3.23 10.71
CA GLY A 88 2.41 3.42 9.35
C GLY A 88 0.97 3.86 9.28
N ASP A 89 0.61 4.52 8.20
CA ASP A 89 -0.78 4.71 7.83
C ASP A 89 -1.09 4.32 6.39
N CYS A 90 -2.27 3.74 6.22
CA CYS A 90 -2.74 3.17 4.98
C CYS A 90 -4.07 3.81 4.57
N ILE A 91 -4.05 4.55 3.47
CA ILE A 91 -5.26 5.13 2.91
C ILE A 91 -5.90 4.10 2.00
N TYR A 92 -7.15 3.73 2.28
CA TYR A 92 -7.87 2.76 1.48
C TYR A 92 -9.32 3.21 1.31
N ASN A 93 -9.83 3.17 0.08
CA ASN A 93 -11.22 3.49 -0.21
C ASN A 93 -12.22 2.69 0.64
N ILE A 94 -11.90 1.50 1.16
CA ILE A 94 -12.79 0.82 2.12
C ILE A 94 -12.20 0.68 3.52
N GLY A 95 -11.22 1.53 3.87
CA GLY A 95 -10.43 1.47 5.10
C GLY A 95 -11.29 1.33 6.37
N CYS A 96 -12.36 2.12 6.47
CA CYS A 96 -13.30 2.09 7.60
C CYS A 96 -13.96 0.72 7.84
N THR A 97 -14.20 -0.06 6.78
CA THR A 97 -14.74 -1.43 6.89
C THR A 97 -13.65 -2.49 6.92
N PHE A 98 -12.55 -2.24 6.21
CA PHE A 98 -11.42 -3.14 6.12
C PHE A 98 -10.71 -3.30 7.45
N VAL A 99 -10.64 -2.25 8.29
CA VAL A 99 -10.01 -2.32 9.61
C VAL A 99 -10.62 -3.41 10.50
N THR A 100 -11.94 -3.63 10.42
CA THR A 100 -12.63 -4.71 11.15
C THR A 100 -12.15 -6.07 10.67
N THR A 101 -11.96 -6.21 9.36
CA THR A 101 -11.44 -7.44 8.77
C THR A 101 -9.98 -7.67 9.12
N LEU A 102 -9.15 -6.63 9.08
CA LEU A 102 -7.75 -6.67 9.48
C LEU A 102 -7.61 -7.13 10.93
N ARG A 103 -8.37 -6.51 11.85
CA ARG A 103 -8.38 -6.85 13.28
C ARG A 103 -8.84 -8.28 13.54
N ALA A 104 -9.80 -8.78 12.76
CA ALA A 104 -10.29 -10.16 12.86
C ALA A 104 -9.38 -11.20 12.19
N SER A 105 -8.37 -10.77 11.42
CA SER A 105 -7.44 -11.65 10.73
C SER A 105 -6.25 -12.06 11.60
N SER A 106 -5.42 -12.98 11.11
CA SER A 106 -4.15 -13.34 11.75
C SER A 106 -3.16 -12.17 11.86
N LEU A 107 -3.38 -11.07 11.14
CA LEU A 107 -2.53 -9.88 11.17
C LEU A 107 -2.95 -8.87 12.24
N GLY A 108 -4.10 -9.06 12.90
CA GLY A 108 -4.65 -8.08 13.83
C GLY A 108 -3.69 -7.69 14.96
N LEU A 109 -2.98 -8.67 15.53
CA LEU A 109 -1.96 -8.43 16.57
C LEU A 109 -0.76 -7.67 16.01
N LYS A 110 -0.20 -8.12 14.88
CA LYS A 110 0.95 -7.47 14.23
C LYS A 110 0.63 -6.02 13.85
N ALA A 111 -0.55 -5.77 13.29
CA ALA A 111 -1.01 -4.43 12.94
C ALA A 111 -1.15 -3.53 14.18
N ALA A 112 -1.63 -4.07 15.31
CA ALA A 112 -1.73 -3.32 16.56
C ALA A 112 -0.36 -3.05 17.20
N GLU A 113 0.53 -4.05 17.24
CA GLU A 113 1.90 -3.92 17.78
C GLU A 113 2.74 -2.90 17.01
N LEU A 114 2.56 -2.84 15.69
CA LEU A 114 3.23 -1.89 14.81
C LEU A 114 2.48 -0.56 14.70
N ASN A 115 1.41 -0.34 15.47
CA ASN A 115 0.63 0.90 15.47
C ASN A 115 0.18 1.33 14.06
N LEU A 116 -0.35 0.38 13.27
CA LEU A 116 -0.89 0.67 11.94
C LEU A 116 -2.22 1.41 12.06
N HIS A 117 -2.27 2.56 11.43
CA HIS A 117 -3.49 3.33 11.23
C HIS A 117 -4.06 3.10 9.81
N MET A 118 -5.36 3.34 9.64
CA MET A 118 -6.04 3.28 8.35
C MET A 118 -6.80 4.58 8.12
N MET A 119 -6.87 5.06 6.89
CA MET A 119 -7.70 6.21 6.51
C MET A 119 -8.55 5.90 5.28
N VAL A 120 -9.48 6.81 4.98
CA VAL A 120 -10.29 6.80 3.77
C VAL A 120 -10.01 8.09 2.99
N GLY A 121 -9.85 8.00 1.65
CA GLY A 121 -9.61 9.18 0.81
C GLY A 121 -10.69 10.26 0.96
N SER A 122 -10.31 11.53 0.79
CA SER A 122 -11.18 12.69 1.10
C SER A 122 -12.47 12.69 0.28
N PHE A 123 -12.43 12.24 -0.98
CA PHE A 123 -13.64 12.16 -1.80
C PHE A 123 -14.58 11.05 -1.34
N HIS A 124 -14.03 9.97 -0.79
CA HIS A 124 -14.84 8.85 -0.33
C HIS A 124 -15.42 9.08 1.07
N GLY A 125 -14.66 9.71 1.97
CA GLY A 125 -15.09 10.03 3.34
C GLY A 125 -16.38 10.84 3.39
N HIS A 126 -16.55 11.82 2.50
CA HIS A 126 -17.76 12.66 2.45
C HIS A 126 -19.02 11.90 1.96
N THR A 127 -18.85 10.77 1.25
CA THR A 127 -19.96 10.02 0.65
C THR A 127 -20.52 8.90 1.53
N HIS A 128 -19.87 8.56 2.64
CA HIS A 128 -20.30 7.47 3.54
C HIS A 128 -21.34 7.89 4.57
N ASN A 129 -20.88 8.59 5.61
CA ASN A 129 -21.67 9.11 6.71
C ASN A 129 -20.78 9.98 7.62
N TRP A 130 -21.41 10.85 8.40
CA TRP A 130 -20.73 11.77 9.32
C TRP A 130 -19.78 11.09 10.31
N ARG A 131 -20.15 9.93 10.87
CA ARG A 131 -19.28 9.19 11.81
C ARG A 131 -18.00 8.70 11.15
N CYS A 132 -18.13 8.09 9.97
CA CYS A 132 -17.00 7.66 9.16
C CYS A 132 -16.08 8.84 8.84
N GLN A 133 -16.65 10.02 8.57
CA GLN A 133 -15.89 11.22 8.30
C GLN A 133 -15.09 11.68 9.51
N LEU A 134 -15.67 11.69 10.72
CA LEU A 134 -14.95 12.11 11.93
C LEU A 134 -13.80 11.16 12.30
N ASP A 135 -13.99 9.87 12.07
CA ASP A 135 -13.03 8.85 12.53
C ASP A 135 -11.93 8.54 11.50
N TRP A 136 -12.18 8.71 10.20
CA TRP A 136 -11.32 8.16 9.13
C TRP A 136 -10.91 9.16 8.04
N HIS A 137 -11.41 10.39 8.07
CA HIS A 137 -11.10 11.40 7.04
C HIS A 137 -9.76 12.10 7.37
N PRO A 138 -8.85 12.29 6.39
CA PRO A 138 -7.52 12.88 6.61
C PRO A 138 -7.55 14.21 7.35
N LEU A 139 -8.51 15.08 7.02
CA LEU A 139 -8.75 16.36 7.70
C LEU A 139 -8.84 16.27 9.25
N TYR A 140 -9.37 15.18 9.79
CA TYR A 140 -9.58 15.00 11.22
C TYR A 140 -8.52 14.11 11.88
N ILE A 141 -7.54 13.64 11.11
CA ILE A 141 -6.45 12.79 11.61
C ILE A 141 -5.19 13.65 11.70
N MET A 142 -4.63 13.75 12.90
CA MET A 142 -3.39 14.49 13.10
C MET A 142 -2.27 13.88 12.26
N GLY A 143 -1.44 14.72 11.63
CA GLY A 143 -0.35 14.28 10.75
C GLY A 143 -0.75 13.91 9.33
N ALA A 144 -2.05 13.90 8.99
CA ALA A 144 -2.56 13.65 7.63
C ALA A 144 -3.08 14.92 6.94
N ASP A 145 -2.90 16.09 7.54
CA ASP A 145 -3.39 17.39 7.05
C ASP A 145 -2.84 17.79 5.68
N ARG A 146 -1.71 17.20 5.27
CA ARG A 146 -1.04 17.48 3.99
C ARG A 146 -1.38 16.50 2.86
N THR A 147 -2.23 15.52 3.12
CA THR A 147 -2.69 14.55 2.11
C THR A 147 -4.21 14.61 1.98
N ASP A 148 -4.72 14.62 0.75
CA ASP A 148 -6.14 14.41 0.48
C ASP A 148 -6.51 12.92 0.48
N GLY A 149 -5.53 12.04 0.63
CA GLY A 149 -5.74 10.60 0.60
C GLY A 149 -6.02 10.04 -0.80
N GLU A 150 -5.72 10.82 -1.84
CA GLU A 150 -5.86 10.39 -3.23
C GLU A 150 -4.48 10.06 -3.82
N GLY A 151 -4.43 9.07 -4.71
CA GLY A 151 -3.22 8.60 -5.40
C GLY A 151 -3.50 8.15 -6.82
#